data_AF-A0A933G0W6-F1
#
_entry.id   AF-A0A933G0W6-F1
#
_cell.length_a   1.000
_cell.length_b   1.000
_cell.length_c   1.000
_cell.angle_alpha   90.00
_cell.angle_beta   90.00
_cell.angle_gamma   90.00
#
_symmetry.space_group_name_H-M   'P 1'
#
loop_
_entity.id
_entity.type
_entity.pdbx_description
1 polymer ?
#
loop_
_entity_poly.entity_id
_entity_poly.type
_entity_poly.pdbx_seq_one_letter_code
_entity_poly.pdbx_strand_id
1 'polypeptide(L)' 'MNEQIRSREVLVIDESGERLGVLPIAEALAAARERDLDLVEVAPGSVPPVCRLLDYGKYKYELAKRERAG' A
#
# COMPACT_ATOMS: atom_id res chain seq x y z
N MET A 1 -20.73 -13.03 -5.84
CA MET A 1 -19.31 -12.67 -5.89
C MET A 1 -19.21 -11.18 -6.14
N ASN A 2 -19.06 -10.36 -5.09
CA ASN A 2 -18.69 -8.92 -5.12
C ASN A 2 -18.48 -8.38 -3.68
N GLU A 3 -18.08 -9.23 -2.71
CA GLU A 3 -18.20 -8.92 -1.27
C GLU A 3 -17.01 -9.35 -0.40
N GLN A 4 -15.79 -9.53 -0.95
CA GLN A 4 -14.69 -10.16 -0.19
C GLN A 4 -13.44 -9.32 0.06
N ILE A 5 -13.45 -8.01 -0.23
CA ILE A 5 -12.66 -7.07 0.55
C ILE A 5 -13.63 -6.37 1.51
N ARG A 6 -13.88 -7.02 2.67
CA ARG A 6 -14.74 -6.51 3.76
C ARG A 6 -13.99 -5.63 4.76
N SER A 7 -12.68 -5.49 4.61
CA SER A 7 -11.89 -4.69 5.55
C SER A 7 -12.14 -3.21 5.26
N ARG A 8 -12.97 -2.58 6.10
CA ARG A 8 -13.20 -1.14 6.08
C ARG A 8 -11.92 -0.35 6.36
N GLU A 9 -10.95 -1.02 6.97
CA GLU A 9 -9.72 -0.45 7.50
C GLU A 9 -8.50 -1.25 7.07
N VAL A 10 -7.39 -0.54 6.90
CA VAL A 10 -6.08 -1.07 6.49
C VAL A 10 -5.00 -0.47 7.38
N LEU A 11 -3.97 -1.25 7.72
CA LEU A 11 -2.79 -0.70 8.38
C LEU A 11 -1.94 0.00 7.32
N VAL A 12 -1.78 1.32 7.44
CA VAL A 12 -1.02 2.12 6.48
C VAL A 12 0.40 2.37 6.98
N ILE A 13 1.35 2.12 6.11
CA ILE A 13 2.76 2.48 6.26
C ILE A 13 3.08 3.54 5.21
N ASP A 14 3.73 4.63 5.60
CA ASP A 14 4.12 5.68 4.66
C ASP A 14 5.35 5.29 3.82
N GLU A 15 5.75 6.19 2.92
CA GLU A 15 6.93 6.05 2.08
C GLU A 15 8.26 6.02 2.85
N SER A 16 8.28 6.56 4.07
CA SER A 16 9.44 6.59 4.98
C SER A 16 9.55 5.31 5.82
N GLY A 17 8.53 4.45 5.78
CA GLY A 17 8.45 3.23 6.58
C GLY A 17 7.80 3.43 7.96
N GLU A 18 7.25 4.62 8.23
CA GLU A 18 6.51 4.93 9.44
C GLU A 18 5.09 4.34 9.38
N ARG A 19 4.59 3.83 10.51
CA ARG A 19 3.22 3.33 10.62
C ARG A 19 2.28 4.49 10.93
N LEU A 20 1.47 4.89 9.95
CA LEU A 20 0.39 5.85 10.14
C LEU A 20 -0.76 5.27 10.99
N GLY A 21 -0.83 3.94 11.08
CA GLY A 21 -1.82 3.22 11.88
C GLY A 21 -2.93 2.62 11.03
N VAL A 22 -3.99 2.17 11.70
CA VAL A 22 -5.15 1.58 11.03
C VAL A 22 -6.07 2.69 10.57
N LEU A 23 -6.23 2.85 9.27
CA LEU A 23 -7.03 3.89 8.64
C LEU A 23 -8.16 3.28 7.81
N PRO A 24 -9.31 3.94 7.69
CA PRO A 24 -10.30 3.59 6.68
C PRO A 24 -9.68 3.57 5.29
N ILE A 25 -10.07 2.63 4.44
CA ILE A 25 -9.50 2.52 3.09
C ILE A 25 -9.68 3.81 2.28
N ALA A 26 -10.78 4.53 2.49
CA ALA A 26 -11.03 5.81 1.84
C ALA A 26 -10.03 6.90 2.26
N GLU A 27 -9.66 6.93 3.54
CA GLU A 27 -8.67 7.87 4.08
C GLU A 27 -7.26 7.50 3.61
N ALA A 28 -6.93 6.20 3.60
CA ALA A 28 -5.67 5.70 3.05
C ALA A 28 -5.50 6.08 1.57
N LEU A 29 -6.58 5.96 0.77
CA LEU A 29 -6.59 6.38 -0.64
C LEU A 29 -6.48 7.90 -0.80
N ALA A 30 -7.10 8.67 0.10
CA ALA A 30 -6.96 10.13 0.10
C ALA A 30 -5.53 10.56 0.42
N ALA A 31 -4.92 9.98 1.46
CA ALA A 31 -3.54 10.25 1.84
C ALA A 31 -2.53 9.91 0.72
N ALA A 32 -2.78 8.82 -0.01
CA ALA A 32 -1.99 8.47 -1.19
C ALA A 32 -2.08 9.56 -2.27
N ARG A 33 -3.30 10.00 -2.61
CA ARG A 33 -3.54 11.06 -3.62
C ARG A 33 -2.96 12.41 -3.23
N GLU A 34 -3.08 12.81 -1.96
CA GLU A 34 -2.52 14.07 -1.46
C GLU A 34 -1.00 14.13 -1.56
N ARG A 35 -0.34 12.97 -1.62
CA ARG A 35 1.12 12.84 -1.70
C ARG A 35 1.60 12.44 -3.10
N ASP A 36 0.70 12.33 -4.09
CA ASP A 36 0.99 11.78 -5.42
C ASP A 36 1.66 10.39 -5.37
N LEU A 37 1.23 9.56 -4.42
CA LEU A 37 1.69 8.17 -4.23
C LEU A 37 0.57 7.16 -4.53
N ASP A 38 0.96 5.90 -4.65
CA ASP A 38 0.03 4.78 -4.73
C ASP A 38 -0.14 4.08 -3.38
N LEU A 39 -1.37 3.70 -3.05
CA LEU A 39 -1.66 2.79 -1.93
C LEU A 39 -1.52 1.35 -2.42
N VAL A 40 -0.43 0.68 -2.03
CA VAL A 40 -0.13 -0.69 -2.47
C VAL A 40 -0.31 -1.65 -1.31
N GLU A 41 -1.16 -2.66 -1.49
CA GLU A 41 -1.33 -3.73 -0.52
C GLU A 41 -0.11 -4.66 -0.56
N VAL A 42 0.63 -4.74 0.56
CA VAL A 42 1.87 -5.53 0.68
C VAL A 42 1.69 -6.80 1.51
N ALA A 43 0.65 -6.88 2.34
CA ALA A 43 0.32 -8.07 3.10
C ALA A 43 -1.21 -8.34 3.11
N PRO A 44 -1.76 -8.89 2.00
CA PRO A 44 -3.18 -9.26 1.89
C PRO A 44 -3.69 -10.21 2.98
N GLY A 45 -2.81 -11.09 3.48
CA GLY A 45 -3.17 -12.11 4.47
C GLY A 45 -3.22 -11.60 5.92
N SER A 46 -2.89 -10.34 6.17
CA SER A 46 -2.94 -9.74 7.50
C SER A 46 -4.35 -9.21 7.82
N VAL A 47 -4.71 -9.17 9.11
CA VAL A 47 -5.97 -8.57 9.58
C VAL A 47 -5.64 -7.50 10.63
N PRO A 48 -5.77 -6.20 10.30
CA PRO A 48 -6.15 -5.64 9.00
C PRO A 48 -5.07 -5.84 7.92
N PRO A 49 -5.41 -5.83 6.62
CA PRO A 49 -4.43 -5.87 5.54
C PRO A 49 -3.43 -4.73 5.66
N VAL A 50 -2.17 -4.98 5.32
CA VAL A 50 -1.13 -3.95 5.38
C VAL A 50 -0.94 -3.33 4.01
N CYS A 51 -1.11 -2.02 3.95
CA CYS A 51 -0.88 -1.19 2.77
C CYS A 51 0.32 -0.27 3.01
N ARG A 52 1.07 0.01 1.94
CA ARG A 52 2.17 0.97 1.95
C ARG A 52 1.94 2.05 0.90
N LEU A 53 2.22 3.29 1.26
CA LEU A 53 2.28 4.43 0.33
C LEU A 53 3.63 4.39 -0.40
N LEU A 54 3.61 4.27 -1.72
CA LEU A 54 4.82 4.27 -2.54
C LEU A 54 4.51 4.62 -3.99
N ASP A 55 5.50 5.14 -4.72
CA ASP A 55 5.42 5.31 -6.17
C ASP A 55 5.57 3.94 -6.84
N TYR A 56 4.45 3.38 -7.32
CA TYR A 56 4.44 2.04 -7.90
C TYR A 56 5.24 1.96 -9.20
N GLY A 57 5.29 3.05 -9.97
CA GLY A 57 6.09 3.15 -11.19
C GLY A 57 7.58 2.98 -10.90
N LYS A 58 8.09 3.69 -9.90
CA LYS A 58 9.47 3.59 -9.44
C LYS A 58 9.75 2.23 -8.79
N TYR A 59 8.83 1.71 -7.99
CA TYR A 59 8.99 0.41 -7.33
C TYR A 59 9.08 -0.75 -8.33
N LYS A 60 8.23 -0.79 -9.36
CA LYS A 60 8.34 -1.80 -10.44
C LYS A 60 9.67 -1.72 -11.16
N TYR A 61 10.17 -0.50 -11.41
CA TYR A 61 11.46 -0.32 -12.08
C TYR A 61 12.61 -0.86 -11.22
N GLU A 62 12.64 -0.54 -9.93
CA GLU A 62 13.65 -1.05 -8.99
C GLU A 62 13.58 -2.58 -8.81
N LEU A 63 12.37 -3.16 -8.75
CA LEU A 63 12.17 -4.60 -8.65
C LEU A 63 12.67 -5.32 -9.91
N ALA A 64 12.29 -4.84 -11.10
CA ALA A 64 12.74 -5.40 -12.38
C ALA A 64 14.26 -5.29 -12.56
N LYS A 65 14.89 -4.25 -12.02
CA LYS A 65 16.35 -4.09 -12.01
C LYS A 65 17.02 -5.09 -11.07
N ARG A 66 16.45 -5.33 -9.88
CA ARG A 66 16.94 -6.34 -8.93
C ARG A 66 16.81 -7.76 -9.47
N GLU A 67 15.69 -8.09 -10.13
CA GLU A 67 15.50 -9.43 -10.72
C GLU A 67 16.43 -9.72 -11.90
N ARG A 68 16.95 -8.69 -12.59
CA ARG A 68 17.96 -8.86 -13.66
C ARG A 68 19.40 -8.93 -13.17
N ALA A 69 19.65 -8.63 -11.90
CA ALA A 69 20.99 -8.61 -11.31
C ALA A 69 21.34 -9.87 -10.50
N GLY A 70 20.41 -10.83 -10.40
CA GLY A 70 20.64 -12.17 -9.86
C GLY A 70 20.68 -13.21 -10.96
#